data_AF-A0A2K1ZIH3-F1
#
_entry.id   AF-A0A2K1ZIH3-F1
#
_cell.length_a   1.000
_cell.length_b   1.000
_cell.length_c   1.000
_cell.angle_alpha   90.00
_cell.angle_beta   90.00
_cell.angle_gamma   90.00
#
_symmetry.space_group_name_H-M   'P 1'
#
loop_
_entity.id
_entity.type
_entity.pdbx_description
1 polymer ?
#
loop_
_entity_poly.entity_id
_entity_poly.type
_entity_poly.pdbx_seq_one_letter_code
_entity_poly.pdbx_strand_id
1 'polypeptide(L)'
;MALSIQNIKKYTFYTSLRARVCRVWIPKLNGQTSSFNCLFADNMGNAIQGSAKGKDIQLFTTSIIEGDYYQISGFYTFENRYTNSVVAHEAVIDLKSDTKVARLNPLTPQVPRHYFNFIDFAHLLTKGKGSRTLTDVLGRLKAIQPLEQVLVRGQDITDKKEFIIENIRGDELRITLWGDVAKSFDDSVLHEHTNPIIVVFAGFRVTEFKGKPNLASTVASLWYLNPEIPEVLPYKHHYNQLSVEVYQLPASMNAVRSIEQQINENRKTIK
;
A
#
# COMPACT_ATOMS: atom_id res chain seq x y z
N MET A 1 -28.94 -15.23 -9.49
CA MET A 1 -27.46 -15.20 -9.55
C MET A 1 -26.95 -14.12 -8.62
N ALA A 2 -25.83 -14.34 -7.94
CA ALA A 2 -25.18 -13.28 -7.16
C ALA A 2 -24.68 -12.17 -8.10
N LEU A 3 -24.74 -10.92 -7.66
CA LEU A 3 -24.18 -9.78 -8.40
C LEU A 3 -22.66 -9.96 -8.52
N SER A 4 -22.13 -9.93 -9.75
CA SER A 4 -20.68 -9.83 -9.97
C SER A 4 -20.25 -8.36 -10.04
N ILE A 5 -19.06 -8.08 -9.52
CA ILE A 5 -18.47 -6.75 -9.50
C ILE A 5 -18.31 -6.18 -10.91
N GLN A 6 -17.98 -6.99 -11.92
CA GLN A 6 -17.84 -6.53 -13.31
C GLN A 6 -19.10 -5.87 -13.88
N ASN A 7 -20.27 -6.21 -13.32
CA ASN A 7 -21.56 -5.67 -13.76
C ASN A 7 -21.98 -4.41 -12.99
N ILE A 8 -21.17 -3.95 -12.03
CA ILE A 8 -21.45 -2.77 -11.23
C ILE A 8 -21.16 -1.51 -12.04
N LYS A 9 -22.23 -0.82 -12.42
CA LYS A 9 -22.23 0.50 -13.08
C LYS A 9 -22.20 1.63 -12.06
N LYS A 10 -21.68 2.79 -12.47
CA LYS A 10 -21.76 4.05 -11.73
C LYS A 10 -23.19 4.54 -11.51
N TYR A 11 -23.40 5.33 -10.46
CA TYR A 11 -24.68 6.01 -10.15
C TYR A 11 -25.89 5.07 -10.05
N THR A 12 -25.65 3.83 -9.62
CA THR A 12 -26.67 2.78 -9.56
C THR A 12 -26.78 2.22 -8.14
N PHE A 13 -28.01 1.94 -7.72
CA PHE A 13 -28.32 1.23 -6.47
C PHE A 13 -28.24 -0.28 -6.66
N TYR A 14 -27.66 -0.98 -5.68
CA TYR A 14 -27.62 -2.43 -5.64
C TYR A 14 -28.13 -2.95 -4.30
N THR A 15 -28.94 -4.00 -4.36
CA THR A 15 -29.53 -4.62 -3.18
C THR A 15 -28.52 -5.44 -2.39
N SER A 16 -27.61 -6.15 -3.06
CA SER A 16 -26.61 -7.00 -2.41
C SER A 16 -25.40 -7.30 -3.28
N LEU A 17 -24.23 -7.35 -2.63
CA LEU A 17 -22.95 -7.85 -3.14
C LEU A 17 -22.35 -8.79 -2.10
N ARG A 18 -21.79 -9.91 -2.53
CA ARG A 18 -20.97 -10.76 -1.66
C ARG A 18 -19.52 -10.70 -2.12
N ALA A 19 -18.63 -10.21 -1.26
CA ALA A 19 -17.25 -9.96 -1.62
C ALA A 19 -16.34 -10.13 -0.40
N ARG A 20 -15.07 -10.46 -0.65
CA ARG A 20 -14.01 -10.40 0.37
C ARG A 20 -13.45 -9.00 0.40
N VAL A 21 -13.10 -8.52 1.59
CA VAL A 21 -12.32 -7.29 1.74
C VAL A 21 -10.85 -7.66 1.68
N CYS A 22 -10.19 -7.37 0.57
CA CYS A 22 -8.80 -7.76 0.32
C CYS A 22 -7.77 -6.70 0.73
N ARG A 23 -8.22 -5.48 1.00
CA ARG A 23 -7.39 -4.35 1.42
C ARG A 23 -8.22 -3.35 2.20
N VAL A 24 -7.71 -2.80 3.30
CA VAL A 24 -8.30 -1.66 4.03
C VAL A 24 -7.24 -0.59 4.23
N TRP A 25 -7.57 0.67 3.89
CA TRP A 25 -6.69 1.81 4.17
C TRP A 25 -7.47 3.02 4.68
N ILE A 26 -6.92 3.65 5.71
CA ILE A 26 -7.52 4.78 6.41
C ILE A 26 -6.51 5.94 6.35
N PRO A 27 -6.49 6.71 5.25
CA PRO A 27 -5.47 7.70 5.04
C PRO A 27 -5.59 8.87 6.00
N LYS A 28 -4.44 9.23 6.59
CA LYS A 28 -4.26 10.45 7.36
C LYS A 28 -3.70 11.56 6.45
N LEU A 29 -4.24 12.76 6.61
CA LEU A 29 -3.74 13.99 6.02
C LEU A 29 -3.54 14.99 7.14
N ASN A 30 -2.29 15.40 7.36
CA ASN A 30 -1.88 16.23 8.49
C ASN A 30 -2.32 15.62 9.83
N GLY A 31 -2.14 14.30 9.96
CA GLY A 31 -2.53 13.53 11.14
C GLY A 31 -4.02 13.23 11.30
N GLN A 32 -4.91 13.81 10.48
CA GLN A 32 -6.35 13.61 10.56
C GLN A 32 -6.84 12.57 9.55
N THR A 33 -7.69 11.64 9.99
CA THR A 33 -8.33 10.65 9.11
C THR A 33 -9.23 11.34 8.09
N SER A 34 -8.97 11.09 6.81
CA SER A 34 -9.70 11.71 5.71
C SER A 34 -10.88 10.87 5.19
N SER A 35 -10.75 9.55 5.23
CA SER A 35 -11.76 8.60 4.74
C SER A 35 -11.46 7.19 5.25
N PHE A 36 -12.47 6.31 5.20
CA PHE A 36 -12.27 4.87 5.24
C PHE A 36 -12.37 4.34 3.82
N ASN A 37 -11.42 3.50 3.42
CA ASN A 37 -11.44 2.88 2.10
C ASN A 37 -11.13 1.39 2.20
N CYS A 38 -11.71 0.62 1.29
CA CYS A 38 -11.44 -0.80 1.19
C CYS A 38 -11.51 -1.27 -0.27
N LEU A 39 -10.92 -2.44 -0.55
CA LEU A 39 -10.99 -3.11 -1.84
C LEU A 39 -11.78 -4.40 -1.67
N PHE A 40 -12.95 -4.46 -2.31
CA PHE A 40 -13.78 -5.66 -2.39
C PHE A 40 -13.37 -6.50 -3.59
N ALA A 41 -13.28 -7.81 -3.43
CA ALA A 41 -13.10 -8.77 -4.54
C ALA A 41 -14.19 -9.86 -4.52
N ASP A 42 -14.69 -10.21 -5.70
CA ASP A 42 -15.67 -11.30 -5.88
C ASP A 42 -14.99 -12.63 -6.24
N ASN A 43 -15.79 -13.69 -6.35
CA ASN A 43 -15.31 -15.03 -6.71
C ASN A 43 -14.91 -15.18 -8.19
N MET A 44 -15.16 -14.16 -9.01
CA MET A 44 -14.74 -14.11 -10.40
C MET A 44 -13.40 -13.39 -10.58
N GLY A 45 -12.80 -12.92 -9.47
CA GLY A 45 -11.53 -12.19 -9.50
C GLY A 45 -11.67 -10.72 -9.87
N ASN A 46 -12.89 -10.19 -9.92
CA ASN A 46 -13.14 -8.77 -10.14
C ASN A 46 -13.04 -8.01 -8.82
N ALA A 47 -12.56 -6.77 -8.86
CA ALA A 47 -12.44 -5.95 -7.66
C ALA A 47 -12.95 -4.51 -7.85
N ILE A 48 -13.48 -3.95 -6.77
CA ILE A 48 -14.05 -2.60 -6.71
C ILE A 48 -13.71 -1.93 -5.38
N GLN A 49 -13.41 -0.64 -5.41
CA GLN A 49 -13.17 0.14 -4.21
C GLN A 49 -14.51 0.46 -3.51
N GLY A 50 -14.52 0.39 -2.18
CA GLY A 50 -15.53 1.02 -1.33
C GLY A 50 -14.94 2.20 -0.56
N SER A 51 -15.73 3.23 -0.34
CA SER A 51 -15.31 4.45 0.38
C SER A 51 -16.41 4.94 1.32
N ALA A 52 -16.03 5.29 2.54
CA ALA A 52 -16.85 6.04 3.50
C ALA A 52 -16.14 7.34 3.92
N LYS A 53 -16.91 8.39 4.20
CA LYS A 53 -16.40 9.73 4.55
C LYS A 53 -17.20 10.35 5.69
N GLY A 54 -16.63 11.38 6.31
CA GLY A 54 -17.30 12.13 7.37
C GLY A 54 -17.74 11.24 8.52
N LYS A 55 -19.02 11.34 8.91
CA LYS A 55 -19.58 10.59 10.05
C LYS A 55 -19.57 9.06 9.86
N ASP A 56 -19.51 8.58 8.62
CA ASP A 56 -19.60 7.14 8.32
C ASP A 56 -18.26 6.40 8.52
N ILE A 57 -17.14 7.12 8.63
CA ILE A 57 -15.79 6.52 8.74
C ILE A 57 -15.70 5.54 9.92
N GLN A 58 -16.18 5.95 11.10
CA GLN A 58 -16.06 5.13 12.30
C GLN A 58 -16.88 3.83 12.20
N LEU A 59 -18.06 3.89 11.57
CA LEU A 59 -18.95 2.74 11.37
C LEU A 59 -18.26 1.63 10.57
N PHE A 60 -17.57 2.00 9.48
CA PHE A 60 -16.91 1.02 8.61
C PHE A 60 -15.54 0.59 9.13
N THR A 61 -14.86 1.45 9.89
CA THR A 61 -13.61 1.08 10.58
C THR A 61 -13.83 -0.04 11.60
N THR A 62 -15.02 -0.12 12.23
CA THR A 62 -15.33 -1.17 13.21
C THR A 62 -16.04 -2.40 12.62
N SER A 63 -16.75 -2.25 11.50
CA SER A 63 -17.54 -3.34 10.91
C SER A 63 -16.81 -4.14 9.83
N ILE A 64 -15.79 -3.56 9.19
CA ILE A 64 -15.02 -4.18 8.12
C ILE A 64 -13.61 -4.51 8.60
N ILE A 65 -13.24 -5.78 8.50
CA ILE A 65 -11.93 -6.33 8.82
C ILE A 65 -11.30 -6.84 7.53
N GLU A 66 -10.04 -6.49 7.31
CA GLU A 66 -9.30 -6.99 6.15
C GLU A 66 -9.15 -8.52 6.18
N GLY A 67 -9.35 -9.13 5.01
CA GLY A 67 -9.31 -10.57 4.81
C GLY A 67 -10.66 -11.26 5.00
N ASP A 68 -11.65 -10.62 5.62
CA ASP A 68 -12.96 -11.23 5.88
C ASP A 68 -13.92 -11.17 4.68
N TYR A 69 -14.87 -12.11 4.66
CA TYR A 69 -15.90 -12.22 3.62
C TYR A 69 -17.22 -11.62 4.12
N TYR A 70 -17.88 -10.82 3.28
CA TYR A 70 -19.06 -10.05 3.68
C TYR A 70 -20.18 -10.12 2.65
N GLN A 71 -21.41 -9.98 3.13
CA GLN A 71 -22.54 -9.50 2.36
C GLN A 71 -22.70 -8.00 2.62
N ILE A 72 -22.55 -7.19 1.57
CA ILE A 72 -22.78 -5.75 1.56
C ILE A 72 -24.14 -5.52 0.92
N SER A 73 -25.06 -4.85 1.61
CA SER A 73 -26.46 -4.72 1.16
C SER A 73 -26.93 -3.27 1.22
N GLY A 74 -27.71 -2.86 0.22
CA GLY A 74 -28.29 -1.52 0.13
C GLY A 74 -27.24 -0.43 -0.04
N PHE A 75 -26.53 -0.43 -1.17
CA PHE A 75 -25.49 0.57 -1.46
C PHE A 75 -25.71 1.25 -2.80
N TYR A 76 -25.27 2.50 -2.89
CA TYR A 76 -25.14 3.24 -4.14
C TYR A 76 -23.69 3.22 -4.60
N THR A 77 -23.48 3.58 -5.86
CA THR A 77 -22.15 3.75 -6.44
C THR A 77 -21.98 5.14 -7.03
N PHE A 78 -20.74 5.61 -7.08
CA PHE A 78 -20.38 6.85 -7.75
C PHE A 78 -19.22 6.62 -8.73
N GLU A 79 -19.00 7.57 -9.63
CA GLU A 79 -17.92 7.50 -10.61
C GLU A 79 -16.54 7.56 -9.96
N ASN A 80 -15.66 6.64 -10.34
CA ASN A 80 -14.28 6.61 -9.91
C ASN A 80 -13.48 7.75 -10.56
N ARG A 81 -13.32 8.84 -9.82
CA ARG A 81 -12.48 10.00 -10.19
C ARG A 81 -11.13 10.04 -9.48
N TYR A 82 -10.73 8.98 -8.78
CA TYR A 82 -9.45 8.95 -8.09
C TYR A 82 -8.28 9.01 -9.07
N THR A 83 -7.29 9.85 -8.78
CA THR A 83 -6.01 9.92 -9.50
C THR A 83 -5.02 8.85 -9.04
N ASN A 84 -5.34 8.17 -7.94
CA ASN A 84 -4.58 7.12 -7.27
C ASN A 84 -5.51 5.93 -7.00
N SER A 85 -5.97 5.28 -8.06
CA SER A 85 -6.89 4.15 -7.93
C SER A 85 -6.12 2.85 -7.76
N VAL A 86 -6.50 2.04 -6.76
CA VAL A 86 -5.87 0.74 -6.52
C VAL A 86 -6.30 -0.34 -7.51
N VAL A 87 -7.43 -0.14 -8.20
CA VAL A 87 -7.99 -1.06 -9.21
C VAL A 87 -8.63 -0.27 -10.35
N ALA A 88 -8.52 -0.77 -11.57
CA ALA A 88 -9.18 -0.18 -12.73
C ALA A 88 -10.66 -0.56 -12.77
N HIS A 89 -11.50 0.18 -12.05
CA HIS A 89 -12.95 0.04 -12.07
C HIS A 89 -13.62 1.42 -12.21
N GLU A 90 -14.65 1.56 -13.04
CA GLU A 90 -15.27 2.87 -13.33
C GLU A 90 -16.13 3.42 -12.18
N ALA A 91 -16.55 2.55 -11.27
CA ALA A 91 -17.39 2.88 -10.13
C ALA A 91 -16.70 2.59 -8.79
N VAL A 92 -17.20 3.25 -7.74
CA VAL A 92 -16.81 3.06 -6.33
C VAL A 92 -18.08 2.88 -5.51
N ILE A 93 -18.07 1.95 -4.57
CA ILE A 93 -19.19 1.75 -3.63
C ILE A 93 -19.19 2.89 -2.61
N ASP A 94 -20.32 3.59 -2.51
CA ASP A 94 -20.57 4.63 -1.50
C ASP A 94 -21.04 3.96 -0.20
N LEU A 95 -20.13 3.80 0.75
CA LEU A 95 -20.42 3.18 2.05
C LEU A 95 -20.98 4.26 2.99
N LYS A 96 -22.29 4.17 3.26
CA LYS A 96 -23.04 5.11 4.10
C LYS A 96 -23.74 4.43 5.26
N SER A 97 -24.22 5.20 6.23
CA SER A 97 -24.96 4.71 7.42
C SER A 97 -26.09 3.71 7.12
N ASP A 98 -26.69 3.74 5.92
CA ASP A 98 -27.75 2.83 5.48
C ASP A 98 -27.24 1.55 4.80
N THR A 99 -25.95 1.48 4.46
CA THR A 99 -25.31 0.28 3.92
C THR A 99 -25.09 -0.75 5.01
N LYS A 100 -25.67 -1.94 4.83
CA LYS A 100 -25.54 -3.05 5.80
C LYS A 100 -24.37 -3.96 5.42
N VAL A 101 -23.51 -4.23 6.38
CA VAL A 101 -22.36 -5.15 6.22
C VAL A 101 -22.51 -6.30 7.20
N ALA A 102 -22.70 -7.51 6.66
CA ALA A 102 -22.81 -8.73 7.45
C ALA A 102 -21.66 -9.69 7.12
N ARG A 103 -20.87 -10.07 8.13
CA ARG A 103 -19.80 -11.05 7.95
C ARG A 103 -20.39 -12.40 7.56
N LEU A 104 -19.76 -13.06 6.61
CA LEU A 104 -20.13 -14.38 6.11
C LEU A 104 -19.01 -15.38 6.41
N ASN A 105 -19.39 -16.66 6.47
CA ASN A 105 -18.41 -17.73 6.46
C ASN A 105 -17.75 -17.83 5.06
N PRO A 106 -16.44 -18.12 4.96
CA PRO A 106 -15.77 -18.28 3.67
C PRO A 106 -16.45 -19.35 2.81
N LEU A 107 -16.67 -19.04 1.52
CA LEU A 107 -17.19 -19.99 0.53
C LEU A 107 -16.05 -20.81 -0.11
N THR A 108 -16.38 -21.99 -0.63
CA THR A 108 -15.51 -22.80 -1.51
C THR A 108 -16.02 -22.70 -2.96
N PRO A 109 -15.20 -22.36 -3.98
CA PRO A 109 -13.79 -21.94 -3.88
C PRO A 109 -13.64 -20.56 -3.23
N GLN A 110 -12.52 -20.38 -2.53
CA GLN A 110 -12.28 -19.20 -1.71
C GLN A 110 -11.76 -18.03 -2.54
N VAL A 111 -12.40 -16.85 -2.43
CA VAL A 111 -11.82 -15.59 -2.91
C VAL A 111 -10.47 -15.38 -2.20
N PRO A 112 -9.35 -15.14 -2.90
CA PRO A 112 -8.03 -14.95 -2.29
C PRO A 112 -8.04 -13.89 -1.19
N ARG A 113 -7.30 -14.13 -0.10
CA ARG A 113 -7.22 -13.20 1.05
C ARG A 113 -6.75 -11.81 0.62
N HIS A 114 -5.78 -11.77 -0.27
CA HIS A 114 -5.17 -10.56 -0.78
C HIS A 114 -5.51 -10.36 -2.27
N TYR A 115 -5.53 -9.09 -2.68
CA TYR A 115 -5.64 -8.69 -4.07
C TYR A 115 -4.49 -7.72 -4.36
N PHE A 116 -3.55 -8.17 -5.19
CA PHE A 116 -2.39 -7.39 -5.61
C PHE A 116 -2.34 -7.29 -7.13
N ASN A 117 -2.04 -6.10 -7.62
CA ASN A 117 -1.78 -5.84 -9.04
C ASN A 117 -0.26 -5.73 -9.24
N PHE A 118 0.43 -6.88 -9.18
CA PHE A 118 1.87 -6.96 -9.29
C PHE A 118 2.37 -6.53 -10.67
N ILE A 119 3.49 -5.80 -10.69
CA ILE A 119 4.27 -5.56 -11.90
C ILE A 119 5.73 -5.98 -11.67
N ASP A 120 6.35 -6.55 -12.70
CA ASP A 120 7.79 -6.81 -12.68
C ASP A 120 8.57 -5.50 -12.70
N PHE A 121 9.71 -5.46 -12.00
CA PHE A 121 10.55 -4.26 -11.89
C PHE A 121 10.99 -3.75 -13.26
N ALA A 122 11.28 -4.65 -14.21
CA ALA A 122 11.68 -4.33 -15.58
C ALA A 122 10.58 -3.57 -16.36
N HIS A 123 9.32 -3.74 -15.96
CA HIS A 123 8.17 -3.14 -16.63
C HIS A 123 7.63 -1.89 -15.92
N LEU A 124 8.24 -1.43 -14.81
CA LEU A 124 7.73 -0.28 -14.06
C LEU A 124 7.59 0.97 -14.94
N LEU A 125 8.61 1.30 -15.74
CA LEU A 125 8.61 2.49 -16.59
C LEU A 125 7.71 2.37 -17.83
N THR A 126 7.14 1.18 -18.09
CA THR A 126 6.12 1.02 -19.14
C THR A 126 4.79 1.63 -18.73
N LYS A 127 4.55 1.83 -17.42
CA LYS A 127 3.41 2.63 -16.98
C LYS A 127 3.62 4.07 -17.44
N GLY A 128 2.77 4.50 -18.35
CA GLY A 128 2.77 5.86 -18.87
C GLY A 128 2.75 6.90 -17.74
N LYS A 129 3.49 8.00 -17.94
CA LYS A 129 3.46 9.15 -17.03
C LYS A 129 2.02 9.61 -16.83
N GLY A 130 1.60 9.75 -15.58
CA GLY A 130 0.23 10.13 -15.25
C GLY A 130 -0.78 8.97 -15.18
N SER A 131 -0.32 7.71 -15.21
CA SER A 131 -1.20 6.56 -14.93
C SER A 131 -1.94 6.76 -13.60
N ARG A 132 -3.28 6.63 -13.66
CA ARG A 132 -4.16 6.75 -12.49
C ARG A 132 -4.11 5.53 -11.58
N THR A 133 -3.71 4.38 -12.13
CA THR A 133 -3.73 3.11 -11.41
C THR A 133 -2.42 2.90 -10.69
N LEU A 134 -2.51 2.65 -9.39
CA LEU A 134 -1.38 2.37 -8.52
C LEU A 134 -0.78 0.99 -8.84
N THR A 135 0.42 0.79 -8.31
CA THR A 135 1.24 -0.39 -8.55
C THR A 135 1.49 -1.09 -7.23
N ASP A 136 1.46 -2.42 -7.29
CA ASP A 136 1.93 -3.26 -6.21
C ASP A 136 3.21 -3.97 -6.66
N VAL A 137 4.17 -4.14 -5.76
CA VAL A 137 5.42 -4.86 -6.03
C VAL A 137 5.75 -5.78 -4.88
N LEU A 138 6.45 -6.87 -5.19
CA LEU A 138 6.95 -7.85 -4.26
C LEU A 138 8.48 -7.90 -4.36
N GLY A 139 9.16 -7.96 -3.24
CA GLY A 139 10.60 -8.19 -3.21
C GLY A 139 11.08 -8.54 -1.81
N ARG A 140 12.33 -8.99 -1.71
CA ARG A 140 13.01 -9.09 -0.42
C ARG A 140 13.37 -7.68 0.06
N LEU A 141 13.08 -7.35 1.30
CA LEU A 141 13.61 -6.14 1.93
C LEU A 141 15.14 -6.24 2.06
N LYS A 142 15.87 -5.38 1.34
CA LYS A 142 17.34 -5.33 1.29
C LYS A 142 17.93 -4.27 2.18
N ALA A 143 17.35 -3.08 2.16
CA ALA A 143 17.82 -1.98 2.99
C ALA A 143 16.66 -1.08 3.41
N ILE A 144 16.83 -0.42 4.55
CA ILE A 144 15.88 0.52 5.12
C ILE A 144 16.60 1.74 5.64
N GLN A 145 15.98 2.90 5.53
CA GLN A 145 16.45 4.15 6.12
C GLN A 145 15.70 4.42 7.43
N PRO A 146 16.36 4.96 8.47
CA PRO A 146 15.66 5.57 9.59
C PRO A 146 14.71 6.66 9.12
N LEU A 147 13.63 6.92 9.89
CA LEU A 147 12.76 8.05 9.59
C LEU A 147 13.57 9.35 9.72
N GLU A 148 13.55 10.16 8.68
CA GLU A 148 14.23 11.45 8.65
C GLU A 148 13.30 12.55 8.15
N GLN A 149 13.66 13.80 8.43
CA GLN A 149 13.01 14.96 7.83
C GLN A 149 13.90 15.52 6.74
N VAL A 150 13.33 15.85 5.59
CA VAL A 150 14.06 16.41 4.45
C VAL A 150 13.42 17.71 4.00
N LEU A 151 14.26 18.64 3.52
CA LEU A 151 13.77 19.84 2.85
C LEU A 151 13.46 19.52 1.38
N VAL A 152 12.19 19.62 1.01
CA VAL A 152 11.70 19.41 -0.35
C VAL A 152 11.57 20.75 -1.05
N ARG A 153 12.20 20.85 -2.23
CA ARG A 153 12.19 22.07 -3.07
C ARG A 153 12.63 23.35 -2.34
N GLY A 154 13.38 23.22 -1.26
CA GLY A 154 13.88 24.36 -0.48
C GLY A 154 12.83 25.06 0.39
N GLN A 155 11.61 24.53 0.50
CA GLN A 155 10.50 25.23 1.16
C GLN A 155 9.83 24.38 2.23
N ASP A 156 9.51 23.12 1.92
CA ASP A 156 8.70 22.27 2.78
C ASP A 156 9.55 21.22 3.48
N ILE A 157 9.51 21.18 4.80
CA ILE A 157 10.06 20.08 5.59
C ILE A 157 9.03 18.96 5.61
N THR A 158 9.44 17.76 5.18
CA THR A 158 8.57 16.58 5.19
C THR A 158 9.29 15.37 5.73
N ASP A 159 8.56 14.50 6.41
CA ASP A 159 9.08 13.21 6.84
C ASP A 159 9.25 12.30 5.63
N LYS A 160 10.35 11.55 5.64
CA LYS A 160 10.75 10.67 4.56
C LYS A 160 11.33 9.40 5.14
N LYS A 161 11.00 8.28 4.50
CA LYS A 161 11.61 6.98 4.78
C LYS A 161 11.85 6.23 3.48
N GLU A 162 13.04 5.68 3.29
CA GLU A 162 13.39 4.92 2.09
C GLU A 162 13.65 3.45 2.36
N PHE A 163 13.35 2.66 1.35
CA PHE A 163 13.57 1.22 1.33
C PHE A 163 14.22 0.85 0.00
N ILE A 164 15.05 -0.19 0.03
CA ILE A 164 15.46 -0.93 -1.16
C ILE A 164 14.92 -2.33 -1.01
N ILE A 165 14.17 -2.78 -2.02
CA ILE A 165 13.79 -4.18 -2.17
C ILE A 165 14.52 -4.78 -3.36
N GLU A 166 14.69 -6.09 -3.33
CA GLU A 166 15.40 -6.87 -4.36
C GLU A 166 14.51 -8.00 -4.85
N ASN A 167 14.44 -8.21 -6.16
CA ASN A 167 13.74 -9.37 -6.72
C ASN A 167 14.67 -10.61 -6.77
N ILE A 168 14.13 -11.78 -7.13
CA ILE A 168 14.91 -13.04 -7.23
C ILE A 168 16.02 -13.02 -8.30
N ARG A 169 16.06 -12.01 -9.18
CA ARG A 169 17.13 -11.83 -10.18
C ARG A 169 18.24 -10.90 -9.68
N GLY A 170 18.10 -10.32 -8.49
CA GLY A 170 19.03 -9.33 -7.95
C GLY A 170 18.74 -7.90 -8.40
N ASP A 171 17.65 -7.65 -9.14
CA ASP A 171 17.27 -6.29 -9.50
C ASP A 171 16.76 -5.54 -8.26
N GLU A 172 17.31 -4.35 -8.02
CA GLU A 172 16.92 -3.50 -6.91
C GLU A 172 15.86 -2.48 -7.31
N LEU A 173 14.93 -2.22 -6.41
CA LEU A 173 13.92 -1.17 -6.52
C LEU A 173 13.90 -0.30 -5.28
N ARG A 174 13.98 1.02 -5.49
CA ARG A 174 13.82 2.01 -4.43
C ARG A 174 12.34 2.30 -4.20
N ILE A 175 11.97 2.35 -2.93
CA ILE A 175 10.66 2.75 -2.45
C ILE A 175 10.84 3.94 -1.51
N THR A 176 10.02 4.98 -1.65
CA THR A 176 10.04 6.17 -0.78
C THR A 176 8.66 6.41 -0.18
N LEU A 177 8.60 6.41 1.15
CA LEU A 177 7.45 6.88 1.91
C LEU A 177 7.62 8.36 2.25
N TRP A 178 6.51 9.09 2.25
CA TRP A 178 6.46 10.53 2.52
C TRP A 178 5.40 10.88 3.56
N GLY A 179 5.67 11.92 4.36
CA GLY A 179 4.74 12.53 5.31
C GLY A 179 4.14 11.53 6.30
N ASP A 180 2.81 11.59 6.45
CA ASP A 180 2.07 10.73 7.39
C ASP A 180 2.25 9.23 7.10
N VAL A 181 2.49 8.83 5.85
CA VAL A 181 2.74 7.43 5.47
C VAL A 181 4.15 6.99 5.89
N ALA A 182 5.14 7.88 5.84
CA ALA A 182 6.48 7.58 6.35
C ALA A 182 6.44 7.38 7.88
N LYS A 183 5.70 8.25 8.58
CA LYS A 183 5.50 8.16 10.04
C LYS A 183 4.75 6.92 10.50
N SER A 184 3.89 6.36 9.64
CA SER A 184 3.09 5.18 10.01
C SER A 184 3.85 3.87 9.90
N PHE A 185 5.09 3.86 9.39
CA PHE A 185 5.93 2.69 9.39
C PHE A 185 6.62 2.53 10.75
N ASP A 186 6.27 1.46 11.44
CA ASP A 186 6.92 1.06 12.69
C ASP A 186 8.08 0.12 12.38
N ASP A 187 9.32 0.52 12.67
CA ASP A 187 10.50 -0.31 12.44
C ASP A 187 10.52 -1.58 13.32
N SER A 188 9.82 -1.56 14.45
CA SER A 188 9.82 -2.69 15.39
C SER A 188 9.18 -3.96 14.81
N VAL A 189 8.24 -3.79 13.86
CA VAL A 189 7.57 -4.91 13.17
C VAL A 189 8.56 -5.79 12.40
N LEU A 190 9.71 -5.26 12.00
CA LEU A 190 10.74 -6.04 11.30
C LEU A 190 11.38 -7.09 12.22
N HIS A 191 11.42 -6.84 13.52
CA HIS A 191 11.98 -7.77 14.50
C HIS A 191 11.04 -8.95 14.81
N GLU A 192 9.77 -8.83 14.43
CA GLU A 192 8.76 -9.90 14.57
C GLU A 192 8.89 -10.97 13.47
N HIS A 193 9.71 -10.71 12.45
CA HIS A 193 9.89 -11.60 11.31
C HIS A 193 11.31 -12.16 11.24
N THR A 194 11.40 -13.43 10.85
CA THR A 194 12.68 -14.06 10.52
C THR A 194 13.12 -13.67 9.10
N ASN A 195 14.43 -13.52 8.92
CA ASN A 195 15.00 -13.34 7.59
C ASN A 195 14.81 -14.62 6.74
N PRO A 196 14.61 -14.50 5.42
CA PRO A 196 14.48 -13.25 4.67
C PRO A 196 13.11 -12.57 4.86
N ILE A 197 13.10 -11.24 5.06
CA ILE A 197 11.85 -10.47 5.08
C ILE A 197 11.42 -10.21 3.63
N ILE A 198 10.35 -10.87 3.20
CA ILE A 198 9.71 -10.60 1.91
C ILE A 198 8.58 -9.61 2.12
N VAL A 199 8.58 -8.52 1.37
CA VAL A 199 7.61 -7.43 1.53
C VAL A 199 6.84 -7.20 0.24
N VAL A 200 5.52 -7.08 0.37
CA VAL A 200 4.68 -6.48 -0.66
C VAL A 200 4.51 -5.01 -0.34
N PHE A 201 4.88 -4.13 -1.25
CA PHE A 201 4.50 -2.71 -1.22
C PHE A 201 3.31 -2.51 -2.15
N ALA A 202 2.16 -2.17 -1.60
CA ALA A 202 0.90 -2.08 -2.33
C ALA A 202 0.38 -0.64 -2.37
N GLY A 203 -0.17 -0.18 -3.51
CA GLY A 203 -0.77 1.14 -3.64
C GLY A 203 0.24 2.27 -3.90
N PHE A 204 1.31 1.98 -4.64
CA PHE A 204 2.39 2.95 -4.90
C PHE A 204 2.30 3.57 -6.28
N ARG A 205 2.80 4.81 -6.39
CA ARG A 205 2.94 5.49 -7.68
C ARG A 205 4.32 5.22 -8.27
N VAL A 206 4.36 4.85 -9.55
CA VAL A 206 5.62 4.78 -10.30
C VAL A 206 6.13 6.19 -10.57
N THR A 207 7.38 6.41 -10.21
CA THR A 207 8.12 7.66 -10.37
C THR A 207 9.54 7.33 -10.85
N GLU A 208 10.35 8.36 -11.06
CA GLU A 208 11.76 8.22 -11.39
C GLU A 208 12.60 9.02 -10.41
N PHE A 209 13.72 8.45 -9.98
CA PHE A 209 14.73 9.15 -9.19
C PHE A 209 16.09 8.95 -9.84
N LYS A 210 16.72 10.06 -10.27
CA LYS A 210 18.00 10.05 -10.99
C LYS A 210 18.00 9.10 -12.21
N GLY A 211 16.90 9.09 -12.96
CA GLY A 211 16.73 8.25 -14.16
C GLY A 211 16.52 6.75 -13.90
N LYS A 212 16.35 6.33 -12.63
CA LYS A 212 16.01 4.95 -12.26
C LYS A 212 14.55 4.86 -11.79
N PRO A 213 13.89 3.70 -11.97
CA PRO A 213 12.55 3.47 -11.43
C PRO A 213 12.52 3.64 -9.91
N ASN A 214 11.46 4.29 -9.42
CA ASN A 214 11.21 4.49 -8.00
C ASN A 214 9.71 4.37 -7.72
N LEU A 215 9.34 3.84 -6.56
CA LEU A 215 7.96 3.88 -6.10
C LEU A 215 7.77 4.90 -4.98
N ALA A 216 6.89 5.87 -5.19
CA ALA A 216 6.53 6.86 -4.19
C ALA A 216 5.20 6.49 -3.52
N SER A 217 5.13 6.62 -2.21
CA SER A 217 3.91 6.37 -1.45
C SER A 217 2.77 7.28 -1.86
N THR A 218 1.55 6.79 -1.65
CA THR A 218 0.31 7.53 -1.77
C THR A 218 -0.54 7.32 -0.52
N VAL A 219 -1.69 8.00 -0.45
CA VAL A 219 -2.68 7.79 0.62
C VAL A 219 -3.23 6.35 0.68
N ALA A 220 -3.05 5.55 -0.39
CA ALA A 220 -3.48 4.15 -0.44
C ALA A 220 -2.32 3.16 -0.24
N SER A 221 -1.12 3.66 0.13
CA SER A 221 0.06 2.82 0.31
C SER A 221 -0.04 1.99 1.58
N LEU A 222 0.21 0.69 1.44
CA LEU A 222 0.31 -0.29 2.51
C LEU A 222 1.51 -1.22 2.25
N TRP A 223 1.91 -1.95 3.28
CA TRP A 223 2.93 -2.98 3.17
C TRP A 223 2.50 -4.24 3.91
N TYR A 224 2.91 -5.39 3.37
CA TYR A 224 2.64 -6.69 3.96
C TYR A 224 3.95 -7.45 4.06
N LEU A 225 4.32 -7.83 5.29
CA LEU A 225 5.52 -8.61 5.55
C LEU A 225 5.19 -10.09 5.56
N ASN A 226 5.95 -10.86 4.80
CA ASN A 226 5.81 -12.30 4.60
C ASN A 226 4.35 -12.76 4.39
N PRO A 227 3.56 -12.10 3.51
CA PRO A 227 2.16 -12.47 3.32
C PRO A 227 2.05 -13.92 2.81
N GLU A 228 0.98 -14.59 3.20
CA GLU A 228 0.68 -15.97 2.80
C GLU A 228 0.10 -16.01 1.38
N ILE A 229 0.96 -15.73 0.40
CA ILE A 229 0.62 -15.76 -1.03
C ILE A 229 1.62 -16.61 -1.83
N PRO A 230 1.21 -17.26 -2.94
CA PRO A 230 2.08 -18.11 -3.73
C PRO A 230 3.35 -17.41 -4.24
N GLU A 231 3.27 -16.11 -4.56
CA GLU A 231 4.35 -15.31 -5.12
C GLU A 231 5.53 -15.14 -4.15
N VAL A 232 5.31 -15.35 -2.84
CA VAL A 232 6.38 -15.31 -1.82
C VAL A 232 7.23 -16.59 -1.83
N LEU A 233 6.70 -17.72 -2.33
CA LEU A 233 7.40 -19.01 -2.27
C LEU A 233 8.73 -19.03 -3.03
N PRO A 234 8.84 -18.50 -4.27
CA PRO A 234 10.12 -18.42 -4.98
C PRO A 234 11.20 -17.65 -4.21
N TYR A 235 10.80 -16.57 -3.54
CA TYR A 235 11.71 -15.79 -2.70
C TYR A 235 12.20 -16.60 -1.50
N LYS A 236 11.28 -17.23 -0.76
CA LYS A 236 11.64 -18.09 0.38
C LYS A 236 12.59 -19.19 -0.04
N HIS A 237 12.33 -19.85 -1.18
CA HIS A 237 13.21 -20.90 -1.69
C HIS A 237 14.59 -20.37 -2.08
N HIS A 238 14.66 -19.27 -2.84
CA HIS A 238 15.92 -18.67 -3.30
C HIS A 238 16.84 -18.25 -2.14
N TYR A 239 16.26 -17.67 -1.09
CA TYR A 239 17.02 -17.10 0.03
C TYR A 239 17.15 -18.03 1.25
N ASN A 240 16.58 -19.25 1.24
CA ASN A 240 16.57 -20.19 2.38
C ASN A 240 17.97 -20.55 2.91
N GLN A 241 19.01 -20.44 2.07
CA GLN A 241 20.39 -20.85 2.40
C GLN A 241 21.36 -19.66 2.43
N LEU A 242 20.87 -18.45 2.24
CA LEU A 242 21.70 -17.25 2.22
C LEU A 242 21.61 -16.58 3.60
N SER A 243 22.75 -16.13 4.13
CA SER A 243 22.72 -15.13 5.20
C SER A 243 22.29 -13.82 4.58
N VAL A 244 21.13 -13.31 5.01
CA VAL A 244 20.52 -12.16 4.38
C VAL A 244 20.17 -11.12 5.44
N GLU A 245 21.03 -10.13 5.56
CA GLU A 245 20.82 -9.00 6.45
C GLU A 245 20.04 -7.88 5.76
N VAL A 246 19.38 -7.05 6.58
CA VAL A 246 18.76 -5.80 6.14
C VAL A 246 19.71 -4.66 6.49
N TYR A 247 20.23 -3.99 5.46
CA TYR A 247 21.19 -2.93 5.63
C TYR A 247 20.51 -1.60 6.03
N GLN A 248 21.22 -0.78 6.79
CA GLN A 248 20.81 0.60 7.06
C GLN A 248 21.30 1.51 5.94
N LEU A 249 20.38 2.26 5.33
CA LEU A 249 20.71 3.26 4.31
C LEU A 249 21.30 4.51 4.98
N PRO A 250 22.25 5.20 4.31
CA PRO A 250 22.74 6.49 4.79
C PRO A 250 21.62 7.55 4.76
N ALA A 251 21.79 8.61 5.57
CA ALA A 251 20.89 9.77 5.56
C ALA A 251 20.88 10.46 4.19
N SER A 252 19.76 11.10 3.82
CA SER A 252 19.69 11.86 2.58
C SER A 252 20.60 13.09 2.63
N MET A 253 21.14 13.51 1.48
CA MET A 253 21.95 14.74 1.38
C MET A 253 21.20 15.99 1.86
N ASN A 254 19.89 16.04 1.66
CA ASN A 254 19.00 17.14 2.04
C ASN A 254 18.23 16.86 3.35
N ALA A 255 18.72 15.93 4.18
CA ALA A 255 18.19 15.70 5.51
C ALA A 255 18.40 16.94 6.39
N VAL A 256 17.33 17.33 7.09
CA VAL A 256 17.38 18.36 8.13
C VAL A 256 18.11 17.76 9.32
N ARG A 257 19.34 18.21 9.54
CA ARG A 257 20.17 17.74 10.65
C ARG A 257 19.78 18.49 11.93
N SER A 258 19.69 17.77 13.05
CA SER A 258 19.57 18.42 14.36
C SER A 258 20.82 19.25 14.67
N ILE A 259 20.70 20.23 15.57
CA ILE A 259 21.84 21.05 16.02
C ILE A 259 22.95 20.14 16.59
N GLU A 260 22.59 19.11 17.35
CA GLU A 260 23.55 18.13 17.90
C GLU A 260 24.26 17.31 16.81
N GLN A 261 23.56 16.91 15.75
CA GLN A 261 24.16 16.20 14.62
C GLN A 261 25.13 17.09 13.85
N GLN A 262 24.78 18.37 13.62
CA GLN A 262 25.68 19.34 12.99
C GLN A 262 26.94 19.59 13.84
N ILE A 263 26.80 19.68 15.18
CA ILE A 263 27.92 19.83 16.10
C ILE A 263 28.85 18.60 16.05
N ASN A 264 28.29 17.38 16.04
CA ASN A 264 29.08 16.15 16.03
C ASN A 264 29.80 15.90 14.70
N GLU A 265 29.21 16.26 13.56
CA GLU A 265 29.89 16.18 12.27
C GLU A 265 31.00 17.23 12.15
N ASN A 266 30.74 18.48 12.53
CA ASN A 266 31.77 19.53 12.52
C ASN A 266 32.97 19.19 13.41
N ARG A 267 32.74 18.48 14.53
CA ARG A 267 33.83 17.93 15.37
C ARG A 267 34.66 16.85 14.67
N LYS A 268 34.10 16.09 13.72
CA LYS A 268 34.85 15.08 12.94
C LYS A 268 35.65 15.68 11.80
N THR A 269 35.25 16.84 11.27
CA THR A 269 35.90 17.49 10.12
C THR A 269 37.10 18.36 10.51
N ILE A 270 37.30 18.68 11.80
CA ILE A 270 38.50 19.36 12.29
C ILE A 270 39.56 18.29 12.58
N LYS A 271 40.40 17.98 11.59
CA LYS A 271 41.66 17.24 11.75
C LYS A 271 42.75 17.91 10.94
#